data_AF-A0A2V9FP27-F1
#
_entry.id   AF-A0A2V9FP27-F1
#
_cell.length_a   1.000
_cell.length_b   1.000
_cell.length_c   1.000
_cell.angle_alpha   90.00
_cell.angle_beta   90.00
_cell.angle_gamma   90.00
#
_symmetry.space_group_name_H-M   'P 1'
#
loop_
_entity.id
_entity.type
_entity.pdbx_description
1 polymer ?
#
loop_
_entity_poly.entity_id
_entity_poly.type
_entity_poly.pdbx_seq_one_letter_code
_entity_poly.pdbx_strand_id
1 'polypeptide(L)' 'MSAFEKSVNCKDIAPLLVFYTCDEVSDRERKEIEAHVANCRACAAQLAEENDLQEAMVARRQPADELDSSVRYPALAMP' A
#
# COMPACT_ATOMS: atom_id res chain seq x y z
N MET A 1 -6.60 -31.41 9.38
CA MET A 1 -5.17 -31.04 9.41
C MET A 1 -5.09 -29.58 9.81
N SER A 2 -4.47 -29.26 10.95
CA SER A 2 -4.34 -27.85 11.39
C SER A 2 -3.21 -27.21 10.60
N ALA A 3 -3.56 -26.30 9.69
CA ALA A 3 -2.65 -25.58 8.78
C ALA A 3 -2.18 -24.22 9.35
N PHE A 4 -2.32 -24.03 10.66
CA PHE A 4 -1.77 -22.95 11.47
C PHE A 4 -0.42 -23.45 12.00
N GLU A 5 0.75 -22.91 11.76
CA GLU A 5 1.17 -21.56 11.37
C GLU A 5 2.39 -21.73 10.44
N LYS A 6 2.28 -21.36 9.16
CA LYS A 6 3.50 -20.99 8.44
C LYS A 6 3.90 -19.62 8.97
N SER A 7 5.02 -19.55 9.68
CA SER A 7 5.63 -18.27 10.04
C SER A 7 5.88 -17.48 8.75
N VAL A 8 5.07 -16.47 8.50
CA VAL A 8 5.17 -15.61 7.33
C VAL A 8 6.52 -14.89 7.39
N ASN A 9 7.37 -15.11 6.40
CA ASN A 9 8.74 -14.61 6.39
C ASN A 9 8.90 -13.44 5.41
N CYS A 10 10.07 -12.77 5.42
CA CYS A 10 10.28 -11.60 4.56
C CYS A 10 10.11 -11.89 3.05
N LYS A 11 10.38 -13.12 2.59
CA LYS A 11 10.21 -13.49 1.17
C LYS A 11 8.74 -13.58 0.78
N ASP A 12 7.87 -13.88 1.74
CA ASP A 12 6.43 -13.90 1.55
C ASP A 12 5.83 -12.48 1.65
N ILE A 13 6.38 -11.63 2.52
CA ILE A 13 5.88 -10.26 2.77
C ILE A 13 6.38 -9.23 1.78
N ALA A 14 7.68 -9.21 1.48
CA ALA A 14 8.31 -8.16 0.68
C ALA A 14 7.63 -7.92 -0.68
N PRO A 15 7.21 -8.96 -1.43
CA PRO A 15 6.49 -8.75 -2.69
C PRO A 15 5.08 -8.16 -2.52
N LEU A 16 4.48 -8.27 -1.33
CA LEU A 16 3.13 -7.79 -1.05
C LEU A 16 3.09 -6.32 -0.63
N LEU A 17 4.23 -5.71 -0.28
CA LEU A 17 4.27 -4.35 0.28
C LEU A 17 3.75 -3.29 -0.71
N VAL A 18 4.10 -3.40 -2.00
CA VAL A 18 3.58 -2.48 -3.04
C VAL A 18 2.06 -2.60 -3.22
N PHE A 19 1.51 -3.80 -3.10
CA PHE A 19 0.05 -4.01 -3.16
C PHE A 19 -0.62 -3.47 -1.90
N TYR A 20 0.03 -3.64 -0.75
CA TYR A 20 -0.44 -3.11 0.53
C TYR A 20 -0.54 -1.58 0.52
N THR A 21 0.46 -0.86 -0.02
CA THR A 21 0.42 0.62 -0.12
C THR A 21 -0.65 1.14 -1.07
N CYS A 22 -1.10 0.30 -2.02
CA CYS A 22 -2.17 0.63 -2.96
C CYS A 22 -3.54 0.13 -2.51
N ASP A 23 -3.68 -0.42 -1.30
CA ASP A 23 -4.90 -1.07 -0.78
C ASP A 23 -5.39 -2.29 -1.61
N GLU A 24 -4.51 -2.93 -2.37
CA GLU A 24 -4.78 -4.06 -3.27
C GLU A 24 -4.46 -5.43 -2.63
N VAL A 25 -4.65 -5.56 -1.33
CA VAL A 25 -4.45 -6.81 -0.57
C VAL A 25 -5.72 -7.21 0.16
N SER A 26 -5.91 -8.52 0.37
CA SER A 26 -7.04 -9.00 1.18
C SER A 26 -6.87 -8.63 2.66
N ASP A 27 -7.98 -8.59 3.41
CA ASP A 27 -7.95 -8.35 4.87
C ASP A 27 -7.06 -9.32 5.64
N ARG A 28 -6.92 -10.56 5.14
CA ARG A 28 -6.04 -11.57 5.73
C ARG A 28 -4.58 -11.18 5.50
N GLU A 29 -4.21 -10.89 4.25
CA GLU A 29 -2.84 -10.49 3.89
C GLU A 29 -2.44 -9.20 4.60
N ARG A 30 -3.36 -8.24 4.71
CA ARG A 30 -3.17 -7.00 5.48
C ARG A 30 -2.73 -7.29 6.91
N LYS A 31 -3.46 -8.16 7.63
CA LYS A 31 -3.11 -8.53 9.02
C LYS A 31 -1.77 -9.24 9.12
N GLU A 32 -1.45 -10.11 8.16
CA GLU A 32 -0.17 -10.83 8.11
C GLU A 32 1.00 -9.86 7.87
N ILE A 33 0.83 -8.89 6.98
CA ILE A 33 1.78 -7.83 6.69
C ILE A 33 1.99 -6.95 7.92
N GLU A 34 0.92 -6.43 8.50
CA GLU A 34 0.95 -5.58 9.71
C GLU A 34 1.68 -6.27 10.87
N ALA A 35 1.36 -7.55 11.13
CA ALA A 35 2.02 -8.33 12.17
C ALA A 35 3.53 -8.52 11.89
N HIS A 36 3.92 -8.72 10.63
CA HIS A 36 5.32 -8.90 10.25
C HIS A 36 6.12 -7.59 10.33
N VAL A 37 5.62 -6.50 9.74
CA VAL A 37 6.34 -5.21 9.69
C VAL A 37 6.51 -4.60 11.08
N ALA A 38 5.59 -4.87 12.01
CA ALA A 38 5.72 -4.47 13.41
C ALA A 38 6.97 -5.06 14.09
N ASN A 39 7.47 -6.20 13.60
CA ASN A 39 8.58 -6.95 14.20
C ASN A 39 9.82 -7.04 13.29
N CYS A 40 9.74 -6.59 12.04
CA CYS A 40 10.80 -6.72 11.04
C CYS A 40 11.25 -5.35 10.51
N ARG A 41 12.42 -4.88 10.97
CA ARG A 41 12.98 -3.60 10.53
C ARG A 41 13.22 -3.51 9.03
N ALA A 42 13.62 -4.61 8.39
CA ALA A 42 13.87 -4.64 6.95
C ALA A 42 12.59 -4.41 6.14
N CYS A 43 11.51 -5.13 6.47
CA CYS A 43 10.23 -4.96 5.80
C CYS A 43 9.55 -3.63 6.17
N ALA A 44 9.76 -3.11 7.38
CA ALA A 44 9.28 -1.77 7.76
C ALA A 44 9.98 -0.66 6.95
N ALA A 45 11.30 -0.78 6.73
CA ALA A 45 12.06 0.15 5.90
C ALA A 45 11.60 0.10 4.43
N GLN A 46 11.44 -1.12 3.88
CA GLN A 46 10.92 -1.29 2.53
C GLN A 46 9.50 -0.71 2.40
N LEU A 47 8.62 -0.94 3.38
CA LEU A 47 7.27 -0.36 3.36
C LEU A 47 7.29 1.17 3.37
N ALA A 48 8.23 1.81 4.07
CA ALA A 48 8.40 3.25 4.02
C ALA A 48 8.81 3.73 2.61
N GLU A 49 9.74 3.03 1.96
CA GLU A 49 10.14 3.33 0.57
C GLU A 49 8.96 3.19 -0.42
N GLU A 50 8.12 2.15 -0.28
CA GLU A 50 6.93 1.97 -1.11
C GLU A 50 5.88 3.06 -0.87
N ASN A 51 5.71 3.53 0.37
CA ASN A 51 4.81 4.64 0.69
C ASN A 51 5.31 5.95 0.07
N ASP A 52 6.60 6.26 0.23
CA ASP A 52 7.20 7.47 -0.35
C ASP A 52 7.03 7.48 -1.89
N LEU A 53 7.20 6.33 -2.53
CA LEU A 53 6.98 6.18 -3.97
C LEU A 53 5.51 6.37 -4.34
N GLN A 54 4.58 5.75 -3.61
CA GLN A 54 3.14 5.88 -3.83
C GLN A 54 2.70 7.34 -3.69
N GLU A 55 3.16 8.04 -2.66
CA GLU A 55 2.87 9.46 -2.45
C GLU A 55 3.40 10.32 -3.61
N ALA A 56 4.64 10.07 -4.06
CA ALA A 56 5.22 10.77 -5.19
C ALA A 56 4.46 10.54 -6.51
N MET A 57 3.91 9.33 -6.71
CA MET A 57 3.10 9.00 -7.87
C MET A 57 1.73 9.66 -7.84
N VAL A 58 1.05 9.68 -6.69
CA VAL A 58 -0.29 10.26 -6.51
C VAL A 58 -0.26 11.80 -6.49
N ALA A 59 0.78 12.40 -5.91
CA ALA A 59 0.89 13.86 -5.81
C ALA A 59 1.07 14.54 -7.19
N ARG A 60 1.51 13.79 -8.19
CA ARG A 60 1.82 14.33 -9.50
C ARG A 60 0.58 14.27 -10.40
N ARG A 61 -0.05 15.43 -10.63
CA ARG A 61 -1.13 15.59 -11.62
C ARG A 61 -0.70 14.99 -12.96
N GLN A 62 -1.39 13.94 -13.40
CA GLN A 62 -1.12 13.27 -14.65
C GLN A 62 -1.90 13.97 -15.77
N PRO A 63 -1.39 13.99 -17.02
CA PRO A 63 -2.13 14.51 -18.16
C PRO A 63 -3.50 13.81 -18.36
N ALA A 64 -3.62 12.56 -17.91
CA ALA A 64 -4.86 11.80 -17.92
C ALA A 64 -5.96 12.44 -17.06
N ASP A 65 -5.60 13.13 -15.98
CA ASP A 65 -6.55 13.82 -15.09
C ASP A 65 -7.26 14.98 -15.81
N GLU A 66 -6.69 15.50 -16.89
CA GLU A 66 -7.30 16.57 -17.70
C GLU A 66 -8.29 16.04 -18.74
N LEU A 67 -8.18 14.76 -19.09
CA LEU A 67 -9.03 14.12 -20.10
C LEU A 67 -10.38 13.69 -19.53
N ASP A 68 -10.52 13.66 -18.21
CA ASP A 68 -11.80 13.40 -17.56
C ASP A 68 -12.65 14.69 -17.48
N SER A 69 -13.36 14.98 -18.56
CA SER A 69 -14.36 16.07 -18.61
C SER A 69 -15.50 15.92 -17.60
N SER A 70 -15.63 14.76 -16.93
CA SER A 70 -16.62 14.50 -15.89
C SER A 70 -16.13 14.84 -14.47
N VAL A 71 -14.82 15.10 -14.28
CA VAL A 71 -14.25 15.64 -13.02
C VAL A 71 -14.50 17.15 -12.96
N ARG A 72 -15.78 17.54 -12.91
CA ARG A 72 -16.20 18.80 -12.29
C ARG A 72 -16.54 18.51 -10.83
N TYR A 73 -15.52 18.30 -10.01
CA TYR A 73 -15.65 18.55 -8.58
C TYR A 73 -14.63 19.61 -8.18
N PRO A 74 -15.07 20.70 -7.53
CA PRO A 74 -14.19 21.81 -7.22
C PRO A 74 -13.22 21.34 -6.14
N ALA A 75 -11.94 21.60 -6.37
CA ALA A 75 -11.00 21.74 -5.28
C ALA A 75 -11.58 22.78 -4.28
N LEU A 76 -11.57 22.45 -2.99
CA LEU A 76 -11.86 23.34 -1.85
C LEU A 76 -13.36 23.54 -1.51
N ALA A 77 -13.91 22.61 -0.72
CA ALA A 77 -14.90 22.92 0.31
C ALA A 77 -14.60 22.10 1.58
N MET A 78 -13.53 22.47 2.28
CA MET A 78 -13.49 22.49 3.75
C MET A 78 -13.39 23.97 4.12
N PRO A 79 -14.15 24.54 5.08
CA PRO A 79 -15.14 23.97 6.01
C PRO A 79 -16.60 24.11 5.58
#